data_AF-A0A5C7S430-F1
#
_entry.id   AF-A0A5C7S430-F1
#
_cell.length_a   1.000
_cell.length_b   1.000
_cell.length_c   1.000
_cell.angle_alpha   90.00
_cell.angle_beta   90.00
_cell.angle_gamma   90.00
#
_symmetry.space_group_name_H-M   'P 1'
#
loop_
_entity.id
_entity.type
_entity.pdbx_description
1 polymer ?
#
loop_
_entity_poly.entity_id
_entity_poly.type
_entity_poly.pdbx_seq_one_letter_code
_entity_poly.pdbx_strand_id
1 'polypeptide(L)'
;MSALKTLDSAAATPAAVANFLRSVERRAAFLAELQCGETAHGDRALKAAIESFAAIAPIAAPETWPHLFWSNLLQNPTLNTEPLAPYWPGDFACLARLDFGPRAVLLLRVVAGMDDTQAAAIFGVEPADYRQALQGALPQRTDGSLDGEAWLALNDEARYVMQHLPPERVAAIARIREEALLAPSTDTTPRQQARRALPTIISKPGWLSRLRTSIGLT
;
A
#
# COMPACT_ATOMS: atom_id res chain seq x y z
N MET A 1 42.28 -1.92 -6.30
CA MET A 1 41.26 -0.91 -5.96
C MET A 1 39.83 -1.27 -6.42
N SER A 2 39.62 -2.26 -7.30
CA SER A 2 38.28 -2.60 -7.80
C SER A 2 37.43 -3.48 -6.87
N ALA A 3 38.04 -4.34 -6.03
CA ALA A 3 37.30 -5.25 -5.14
C ALA A 3 36.60 -4.53 -3.96
N LEU A 4 37.23 -3.49 -3.39
CA LEU A 4 36.63 -2.65 -2.33
C LEU A 4 35.40 -1.89 -2.85
N LYS A 5 35.46 -1.37 -4.09
CA LYS A 5 34.34 -0.67 -4.72
C LYS A 5 33.11 -1.57 -4.97
N THR A 6 33.34 -2.85 -5.25
CA THR A 6 32.27 -3.84 -5.43
C THR A 6 31.63 -4.24 -4.09
N LEU A 7 32.42 -4.36 -3.01
CA LEU A 7 31.91 -4.64 -1.67
C LEU A 7 31.11 -3.46 -1.08
N ASP A 8 31.59 -2.23 -1.30
CA ASP A 8 30.85 -1.01 -0.93
C ASP A 8 29.52 -0.89 -1.69
N SER A 9 29.51 -1.25 -2.98
CA SER A 9 28.29 -1.24 -3.80
C SER A 9 27.32 -2.36 -3.39
N ALA A 10 27.83 -3.54 -3.04
CA ALA A 10 27.02 -4.67 -2.58
C ALA A 10 26.39 -4.44 -1.21
N ALA A 11 27.08 -3.73 -0.30
CA ALA A 11 26.53 -3.32 0.99
C ALA A 11 25.59 -2.11 0.88
N ALA A 12 25.76 -1.25 -0.13
CA ALA A 12 24.91 -0.08 -0.37
C ALA A 12 23.47 -0.46 -0.73
N THR A 13 23.24 -1.54 -1.49
CA THR A 13 21.90 -1.94 -1.92
C THR A 13 20.99 -2.39 -0.76
N PRO A 14 21.39 -3.32 0.13
CA PRO A 14 20.60 -3.67 1.31
C PRO A 14 20.33 -2.47 2.23
N ALA A 15 21.32 -1.59 2.42
CA ALA A 15 21.15 -0.38 3.22
C ALA A 15 20.13 0.59 2.59
N ALA A 16 20.17 0.76 1.27
CA ALA A 16 19.22 1.60 0.54
C ALA A 16 17.79 1.03 0.62
N VAL A 17 17.62 -0.29 0.47
CA VAL A 17 16.32 -0.97 0.65
C VAL A 17 15.78 -0.74 2.07
N ALA A 18 16.62 -0.93 3.10
CA ALA A 18 16.20 -0.71 4.48
C ALA A 18 15.85 0.76 4.77
N ASN A 19 16.60 1.71 4.20
CA ASN A 19 16.31 3.14 4.30
C ASN A 19 14.96 3.49 3.65
N PHE A 20 14.71 2.97 2.44
CA PHE A 20 13.44 3.14 1.75
C PHE A 20 12.28 2.57 2.59
N LEU A 21 12.41 1.34 3.08
CA LEU A 21 11.38 0.71 3.91
C LEU A 21 11.06 1.54 5.16
N ARG A 22 12.09 2.04 5.87
CA ARG A 22 11.89 2.95 7.02
C ARG A 22 11.10 4.23 6.67
N SER A 23 11.18 4.70 5.43
CA SER A 23 10.45 5.90 4.97
C SER A 23 8.97 5.63 4.63
N VAL A 24 8.58 4.37 4.44
CA VAL A 24 7.21 3.99 4.03
C VAL A 24 6.48 3.11 5.04
N GLU A 25 7.19 2.37 5.90
CA GLU A 25 6.63 1.31 6.75
C GLU A 25 5.49 1.79 7.66
N ARG A 26 5.57 3.01 8.20
CA ARG A 26 4.51 3.57 9.05
C ARG A 26 3.22 3.81 8.28
N ARG A 27 3.33 4.44 7.10
CA ARG A 27 2.19 4.69 6.20
C ARG A 27 1.62 3.39 5.68
N ALA A 28 2.49 2.44 5.35
CA ALA A 28 2.11 1.13 4.85
C ALA A 28 1.34 0.30 5.89
N ALA A 29 1.82 0.27 7.14
CA ALA A 29 1.15 -0.40 8.26
C ALA A 29 -0.24 0.19 8.48
N PHE A 30 -0.33 1.53 8.55
CA PHE A 30 -1.59 2.21 8.79
C PHE A 30 -2.58 2.05 7.63
N LEU A 31 -2.12 2.13 6.39
CA LEU A 31 -2.95 1.86 5.23
C LEU A 31 -3.46 0.42 5.25
N ALA A 32 -2.60 -0.56 5.54
CA ALA A 32 -2.99 -1.97 5.59
C ALA A 32 -4.04 -2.24 6.68
N GLU A 33 -3.85 -1.64 7.85
CA GLU A 33 -4.81 -1.68 8.96
C GLU A 33 -6.15 -1.06 8.58
N LEU A 34 -6.16 0.16 8.02
CA LEU A 34 -7.38 0.81 7.54
C LEU A 34 -7.99 0.12 6.31
N GLN A 35 -7.24 -0.65 5.55
CA GLN A 35 -7.78 -1.38 4.41
C GLN A 35 -8.63 -2.58 4.86
N CYS A 36 -8.29 -3.21 5.98
CA CYS A 36 -8.99 -4.40 6.49
C CYS A 36 -9.77 -4.17 7.79
N GLY A 37 -9.55 -3.07 8.51
CA GLY A 37 -10.17 -2.79 9.80
C GLY A 37 -9.61 -3.61 10.96
N GLU A 38 -8.42 -4.21 10.82
CA GLU A 38 -7.78 -4.96 11.90
C GLU A 38 -6.24 -4.88 11.83
N THR A 39 -5.61 -4.43 12.91
CA THR A 39 -4.16 -4.24 13.02
C THR A 39 -3.38 -5.51 12.66
N ALA A 40 -3.75 -6.67 13.22
CA ALA A 40 -3.00 -7.91 13.02
C ALA A 40 -3.12 -8.45 11.59
N HIS A 41 -4.24 -8.24 10.90
CA HIS A 41 -4.37 -8.57 9.47
C HIS A 41 -3.52 -7.64 8.61
N GLY A 42 -3.53 -6.33 8.90
CA GLY A 42 -2.68 -5.35 8.25
C GLY A 42 -1.18 -5.67 8.39
N ASP A 43 -0.75 -6.07 9.59
CA ASP A 43 0.65 -6.43 9.88
C ASP A 43 1.14 -7.64 9.07
N ARG A 44 0.29 -8.66 8.92
CA ARG A 44 0.61 -9.82 8.06
C ARG A 44 0.75 -9.41 6.60
N ALA A 45 -0.12 -8.53 6.12
CA ALA A 45 -0.03 -8.02 4.77
C ALA A 45 1.23 -7.17 4.55
N LEU A 46 1.59 -6.32 5.52
CA LEU A 46 2.81 -5.53 5.51
C LEU A 46 4.05 -6.42 5.44
N LYS A 47 4.13 -7.44 6.31
CA LYS A 47 5.26 -8.38 6.33
C LYS A 47 5.49 -9.01 4.95
N ALA A 48 4.44 -9.57 4.36
CA ALA A 48 4.52 -10.19 3.05
C ALA A 48 4.82 -9.19 1.91
N ALA A 49 4.37 -7.94 2.02
CA ALA A 49 4.74 -6.89 1.07
C ALA A 49 6.23 -6.52 1.17
N ILE A 50 6.78 -6.45 2.39
CA ILE A 50 8.21 -6.20 2.61
C ILE A 50 9.05 -7.36 2.07
N GLU A 51 8.66 -8.61 2.31
CA GLU A 51 9.34 -9.79 1.77
C GLU A 51 9.37 -9.79 0.23
N SER A 52 8.21 -9.55 -0.40
CA SER A 52 8.10 -9.46 -1.86
C SER A 52 8.95 -8.31 -2.42
N PHE A 53 8.86 -7.13 -1.80
CA PHE A 53 9.63 -5.96 -2.23
C PHE A 53 11.14 -6.18 -2.08
N ALA A 54 11.60 -6.71 -0.94
CA ALA A 54 13.03 -6.94 -0.68
C ALA A 54 13.67 -7.90 -1.68
N ALA A 55 12.89 -8.86 -2.22
CA ALA A 55 13.37 -9.77 -3.24
C ALA A 55 13.55 -9.11 -4.63
N ILE A 56 12.76 -8.08 -4.94
CA ILE A 56 12.73 -7.42 -6.27
C ILE A 56 13.54 -6.12 -6.29
N ALA A 57 13.57 -5.38 -5.18
CA ALA A 57 14.20 -4.06 -5.09
C ALA A 57 15.68 -4.01 -5.54
N PRO A 58 16.54 -5.02 -5.25
CA PRO A 58 17.95 -4.99 -5.66
C PRO A 58 18.19 -4.95 -7.16
N ILE A 59 17.22 -5.38 -7.97
CA ILE A 59 17.31 -5.40 -9.45
C ILE A 59 16.46 -4.30 -10.10
N ALA A 60 15.72 -3.52 -9.30
CA ALA A 60 14.86 -2.45 -9.77
C ALA A 60 15.52 -1.08 -9.57
N ALA A 61 15.23 -0.14 -10.45
CA ALA A 61 15.73 1.22 -10.30
C ALA A 61 15.06 1.93 -9.10
N PRO A 62 15.81 2.65 -8.23
CA PRO A 62 15.29 3.23 -6.99
C PRO A 62 14.05 4.12 -7.15
N GLU A 63 13.94 4.83 -8.27
CA GLU A 63 12.79 5.69 -8.61
C GLU A 63 11.47 4.89 -8.77
N THR A 64 11.56 3.59 -9.06
CA THR A 64 10.39 2.70 -9.21
C THR A 64 9.95 2.07 -7.89
N TRP A 65 10.77 2.17 -6.84
CA TRP A 65 10.52 1.47 -5.57
C TRP A 65 9.20 1.85 -4.90
N PRO A 66 8.77 3.13 -4.83
CA PRO A 66 7.44 3.46 -4.32
C PRO A 66 6.34 2.70 -5.05
N HIS A 67 6.34 2.77 -6.39
CA HIS A 67 5.34 2.09 -7.21
C HIS A 67 5.33 0.58 -6.94
N LEU A 68 6.50 -0.07 -7.00
CA LEU A 68 6.63 -1.50 -6.74
C LEU A 68 6.15 -1.90 -5.35
N PHE A 69 6.49 -1.14 -4.31
CA PHE A 69 6.10 -1.44 -2.94
C PHE A 69 4.58 -1.35 -2.76
N TRP A 70 3.96 -0.24 -3.16
CA TRP A 70 2.53 -0.02 -2.98
C TRP A 70 1.67 -0.95 -3.83
N SER A 71 2.11 -1.27 -5.06
CA SER A 71 1.47 -2.30 -5.88
C SER A 71 1.54 -3.68 -5.22
N ASN A 72 2.71 -4.09 -4.69
CA ASN A 72 2.84 -5.36 -3.97
C ASN A 72 1.96 -5.41 -2.72
N LEU A 73 1.87 -4.32 -1.97
CA LEU A 73 1.03 -4.24 -0.77
C LEU A 73 -0.45 -4.42 -1.13
N LEU A 74 -0.98 -3.65 -2.09
CA LEU A 74 -2.40 -3.70 -2.45
C LEU A 74 -2.80 -4.96 -3.22
N GLN A 75 -1.85 -5.65 -3.86
CA GLN A 75 -2.07 -6.94 -4.49
C GLN A 75 -1.99 -8.11 -3.49
N ASN A 76 -1.58 -7.86 -2.25
CA ASN A 76 -1.46 -8.90 -1.24
C ASN A 76 -2.85 -9.53 -0.94
N PRO A 77 -3.04 -10.84 -1.20
CA PRO A 77 -4.30 -11.52 -0.93
C PRO A 77 -4.76 -11.42 0.53
N THR A 78 -3.84 -11.25 1.47
CA THR A 78 -4.13 -11.09 2.90
C THR A 78 -5.01 -9.87 3.17
N LEU A 79 -4.87 -8.79 2.39
CA LEU A 79 -5.72 -7.61 2.51
C LEU A 79 -7.12 -7.85 1.95
N ASN A 80 -7.26 -8.75 0.96
CA ASN A 80 -8.54 -9.05 0.33
C ASN A 80 -9.41 -10.02 1.16
N THR A 81 -8.84 -10.66 2.17
CA THR A 81 -9.58 -11.52 3.10
C THR A 81 -10.17 -10.66 4.20
N GLU A 82 -11.49 -10.62 4.28
CA GLU A 82 -12.19 -9.85 5.31
C GLU A 82 -11.96 -10.45 6.70
N PRO A 83 -11.54 -9.65 7.69
CA PRO A 83 -11.48 -10.09 9.07
C PRO A 83 -12.85 -10.47 9.64
N LEU A 84 -12.88 -11.23 10.74
CA LEU A 84 -14.13 -11.68 11.33
C LEU A 84 -15.00 -10.54 11.89
N ALA A 85 -14.35 -9.49 12.42
CA ALA A 85 -15.02 -8.34 13.02
C ALA A 85 -14.18 -7.07 12.77
N PRO A 86 -14.13 -6.58 11.52
CA PRO A 86 -13.32 -5.41 11.19
C PRO A 86 -13.92 -4.16 11.84
N TYR A 87 -13.06 -3.29 12.36
CA TYR A 87 -13.47 -2.07 13.06
C TYR A 87 -12.61 -0.88 12.64
N TRP A 88 -13.30 0.22 12.32
CA TRP A 88 -12.67 1.50 12.00
C TRP A 88 -13.04 2.53 13.06
N PRO A 89 -12.07 2.98 13.87
CA PRO A 89 -12.35 3.93 14.95
C PRO A 89 -12.56 5.35 14.42
N GLY A 90 -13.35 6.14 15.15
CA GLY A 90 -13.45 7.59 14.97
C GLY A 90 -13.82 8.02 13.54
N ASP A 91 -13.08 8.98 13.00
CA ASP A 91 -13.34 9.56 11.67
C ASP A 91 -13.08 8.58 10.51
N PHE A 92 -12.47 7.43 10.79
CA PHE A 92 -12.31 6.35 9.81
C PHE A 92 -13.57 5.49 9.64
N ALA A 93 -14.61 5.66 10.47
CA ALA A 93 -15.82 4.84 10.40
C ALA A 93 -16.49 4.83 9.00
N CYS A 94 -16.32 5.90 8.21
CA CYS A 94 -16.80 5.98 6.84
C CYS A 94 -16.20 4.90 5.91
N LEU A 95 -14.99 4.40 6.20
CA LEU A 95 -14.29 3.37 5.42
C LEU A 95 -15.01 2.02 5.44
N ALA A 96 -15.77 1.73 6.51
CA ALA A 96 -16.52 0.49 6.66
C ALA A 96 -17.60 0.32 5.56
N ARG A 97 -18.07 1.42 4.99
CA ARG A 97 -19.10 1.41 3.92
C ARG A 97 -18.54 1.23 2.52
N LEU A 98 -17.22 1.37 2.36
CA LEU A 98 -16.56 1.26 1.06
C LEU A 98 -16.16 -0.19 0.81
N ASP A 99 -16.36 -0.67 -0.42
CA ASP A 99 -15.71 -1.89 -0.87
C ASP A 99 -14.18 -1.75 -0.88
N PHE A 100 -13.46 -2.88 -0.92
CA PHE A 100 -12.00 -2.93 -0.95
C PHE A 100 -11.37 -1.95 -1.97
N GLY A 101 -11.88 -1.92 -3.21
CA GLY A 101 -11.32 -1.09 -4.29
C GLY A 101 -11.42 0.41 -4.02
N PRO A 102 -12.63 0.97 -3.87
CA PRO A 102 -12.83 2.38 -3.50
C PRO A 102 -12.08 2.78 -2.20
N ARG A 103 -12.04 1.88 -1.21
CA ARG A 103 -11.27 2.08 0.03
C ARG A 103 -9.77 2.24 -0.26
N ALA A 104 -9.18 1.37 -1.08
CA ALA A 104 -7.77 1.45 -1.46
C ALA A 104 -7.45 2.74 -2.24
N VAL A 105 -8.35 3.16 -3.15
CA VAL A 105 -8.22 4.41 -3.90
C VAL A 105 -8.15 5.61 -2.95
N LEU A 106 -9.07 5.69 -2.00
CA LEU A 106 -9.11 6.74 -0.98
C LEU A 106 -7.86 6.73 -0.09
N LEU A 107 -7.45 5.56 0.39
CA LEU A 107 -6.31 5.42 1.31
C LEU A 107 -4.96 5.73 0.67
N LEU A 108 -4.77 5.48 -0.64
CA LEU A 108 -3.56 5.94 -1.33
C LEU A 108 -3.45 7.47 -1.35
N ARG A 109 -4.60 8.17 -1.42
CA ARG A 109 -4.62 9.63 -1.35
C ARG A 109 -4.36 10.14 0.07
N VAL A 110 -5.09 9.61 1.04
CA VAL A 110 -5.08 10.09 2.44
C VAL A 110 -3.83 9.66 3.20
N VAL A 111 -3.44 8.38 3.09
CA VAL A 111 -2.40 7.78 3.93
C VAL A 111 -1.07 7.70 3.19
N ALA A 112 -1.07 7.22 1.95
CA ALA A 112 0.18 7.15 1.19
C ALA A 112 0.64 8.54 0.72
N GLY A 113 -0.28 9.52 0.61
CA GLY A 113 0.00 10.89 0.18
C GLY A 113 0.33 10.99 -1.30
N MET A 114 -0.15 10.05 -2.11
CA MET A 114 0.11 10.03 -3.56
C MET A 114 -0.71 11.08 -4.30
N ASP A 115 -0.14 11.62 -5.37
CA ASP A 115 -0.92 12.32 -6.37
C ASP A 115 -1.69 11.34 -7.28
N ASP A 116 -2.63 11.88 -8.06
CA ASP A 116 -3.52 11.09 -8.91
C ASP A 116 -2.77 10.27 -9.96
N THR A 117 -1.63 10.77 -10.46
CA THR A 117 -0.83 10.08 -11.48
C THR A 117 -0.12 8.88 -10.87
N GLN A 118 0.51 9.09 -9.71
CA GLN A 118 1.18 8.04 -8.96
C GLN A 118 0.20 6.96 -8.53
N ALA A 119 -0.96 7.35 -7.98
CA ALA A 119 -1.96 6.42 -7.52
C ALA A 119 -2.60 5.65 -8.69
N ALA A 120 -2.94 6.32 -9.79
CA ALA A 120 -3.49 5.67 -10.99
C ALA A 120 -2.54 4.59 -11.55
N ALA A 121 -1.23 4.87 -11.55
CA ALA A 121 -0.23 3.89 -11.96
C ALA A 121 -0.29 2.60 -11.12
N ILE A 122 -0.52 2.69 -9.81
CA ILE A 122 -0.65 1.51 -8.93
C ILE A 122 -1.78 0.58 -9.36
N PHE A 123 -2.90 1.13 -9.84
CA PHE A 123 -4.06 0.38 -10.33
C PHE A 123 -3.94 0.01 -11.82
N GLY A 124 -2.97 0.56 -12.55
CA GLY A 124 -2.85 0.39 -14.00
C GLY A 124 -4.01 1.01 -14.77
N VAL A 125 -4.49 2.17 -14.34
CA VAL A 125 -5.59 2.94 -14.96
C VAL A 125 -5.13 4.34 -15.34
N GLU A 126 -5.92 5.05 -16.14
CA GLU A 126 -5.64 6.45 -16.46
C GLU A 126 -5.92 7.38 -15.26
N PRO A 127 -5.22 8.52 -15.11
CA PRO A 127 -5.49 9.46 -14.01
C PRO A 127 -6.93 9.98 -13.96
N ALA A 128 -7.61 10.05 -15.11
CA ALA A 128 -9.03 10.40 -15.16
C ALA A 128 -9.92 9.36 -14.48
N ASP A 129 -9.68 8.07 -14.75
CA ASP A 129 -10.42 6.95 -14.18
C ASP A 129 -10.19 6.86 -12.67
N TYR A 130 -8.93 7.09 -12.23
CA TYR A 130 -8.60 7.17 -10.81
C TYR A 130 -9.35 8.31 -10.11
N ARG A 131 -9.38 9.52 -10.70
CA ARG A 131 -10.12 10.66 -10.13
C ARG A 131 -11.61 10.37 -10.02
N GLN A 132 -12.20 9.71 -11.01
CA GLN A 132 -13.61 9.33 -10.97
C GLN A 132 -13.87 8.30 -9.85
N ALA A 133 -13.00 7.29 -9.70
CA ALA A 133 -13.08 6.34 -8.60
C ALA A 133 -12.92 7.02 -7.22
N LEU A 134 -12.00 7.98 -7.12
CA LEU A 134 -11.78 8.76 -5.91
C LEU A 134 -13.01 9.58 -5.55
N GLN A 135 -13.63 10.29 -6.50
CA GLN A 135 -14.87 11.03 -6.29
C GLN A 135 -15.99 10.13 -5.74
N GLY A 136 -16.10 8.89 -6.23
CA GLY A 136 -17.06 7.91 -5.73
C GLY A 136 -16.76 7.38 -4.32
N ALA A 137 -15.50 7.45 -3.89
CA ALA A 137 -15.04 6.97 -2.57
C ALA A 137 -15.02 8.07 -1.50
N LEU A 138 -15.02 9.35 -1.89
CA LEU A 138 -15.01 10.47 -0.96
C LEU A 138 -16.24 10.44 -0.04
N PRO A 139 -16.12 10.94 1.22
CA PRO A 139 -17.27 11.15 2.08
C PRO A 139 -18.38 11.96 1.38
N GLN A 140 -19.62 11.53 1.56
CA GLN A 140 -20.81 12.16 0.99
C GLN A 140 -21.81 12.50 2.10
N ARG A 141 -22.50 13.62 1.93
CA ARG A 141 -23.63 14.03 2.78
C ARG A 141 -24.87 13.19 2.47
N THR A 142 -25.91 13.36 3.28
CA THR A 142 -27.20 12.69 3.10
C THR A 142 -27.90 13.03 1.78
N ASP A 143 -27.58 14.18 1.17
CA ASP A 143 -28.09 14.61 -0.13
C ASP A 143 -27.25 14.10 -1.32
N GLY A 144 -26.20 13.31 -1.07
CA GLY A 144 -25.30 12.77 -2.07
C GLY A 144 -24.20 13.74 -2.54
N SER A 145 -24.16 14.97 -2.04
CA SER A 145 -23.07 15.91 -2.30
C SER A 145 -21.78 15.50 -1.58
N LEU A 146 -20.63 15.90 -2.12
CA LEU A 146 -19.33 15.66 -1.48
C LEU A 146 -19.24 16.40 -0.15
N ASP A 147 -18.88 15.67 0.91
CA ASP A 147 -18.67 16.23 2.23
C ASP A 147 -17.21 16.66 2.43
N GLY A 148 -16.95 17.92 2.11
CA GLY A 148 -15.63 18.53 2.27
C GLY A 148 -15.13 18.60 3.71
N GLU A 149 -16.04 18.71 4.69
CA GLU A 149 -15.66 18.76 6.11
C GLU A 149 -15.22 17.38 6.59
N ALA A 150 -16.01 16.34 6.29
CA ALA A 150 -15.64 14.96 6.59
C ALA A 150 -14.36 14.54 5.84
N TRP A 151 -14.14 15.04 4.61
CA TRP A 151 -12.88 14.83 3.90
C TRP A 151 -11.68 15.46 4.63
N LEU A 152 -11.80 16.71 5.08
CA LEU A 152 -10.73 17.38 5.83
C LEU A 152 -10.47 16.67 7.16
N ALA A 153 -11.51 16.33 7.92
CA ALA A 153 -11.40 15.58 9.17
C ALA A 153 -10.66 14.24 8.97
N LEU A 154 -11.01 13.48 7.93
CA LEU A 154 -10.32 12.23 7.58
C LEU A 154 -8.82 12.43 7.30
N ASN A 155 -8.45 13.52 6.61
CA ASN A 155 -7.04 13.83 6.32
C ASN A 155 -6.28 14.28 7.57
N ASP A 156 -6.92 15.09 8.40
CA ASP A 156 -6.32 15.59 9.63
C ASP A 156 -6.14 14.47 10.64
N GLU A 157 -7.12 13.59 10.80
CA GLU A 157 -7.03 12.40 11.65
C GLU A 157 -5.94 11.45 11.15
N ALA A 158 -5.85 11.17 9.85
CA ALA A 158 -4.78 10.34 9.30
C ALA A 158 -3.39 10.93 9.57
N ARG A 159 -3.24 12.25 9.39
CA ARG A 159 -1.99 12.95 9.67
C ARG A 159 -1.67 12.90 11.17
N TYR A 160 -2.65 13.14 12.03
CA TYR A 160 -2.51 13.12 13.48
C TYR A 160 -2.06 11.74 13.97
N VAL A 161 -2.75 10.67 13.59
CA VAL A 161 -2.42 9.29 13.99
C VAL A 161 -1.00 8.92 13.54
N MET A 162 -0.62 9.20 12.30
CA MET A 162 0.73 8.88 11.80
C MET A 162 1.84 9.65 12.53
N GLN A 163 1.57 10.86 13.00
CA GLN A 163 2.52 11.66 13.77
C GLN A 163 2.61 11.21 15.23
N HIS A 164 1.52 10.70 15.79
CA HIS A 164 1.39 10.34 17.22
C HIS A 164 1.26 8.82 17.44
N LEU A 165 1.82 8.02 16.51
CA LEU A 165 1.87 6.57 16.65
C LEU A 165 2.53 6.19 17.99
N PRO A 166 1.89 5.33 18.80
CA PRO A 166 2.46 4.91 20.07
C PRO A 166 3.84 4.23 19.88
N PRO A 167 4.80 4.42 20.81
CA PRO A 167 6.13 3.85 20.69
C PRO A 167 6.15 2.33 20.50
N GLU A 168 5.23 1.62 21.16
CA GLU A 168 5.05 0.17 21.01
C GLU A 168 4.62 -0.21 19.58
N ARG A 169 3.79 0.61 18.94
CA ARG A 169 3.36 0.39 17.56
C ARG A 169 4.52 0.64 16.59
N VAL A 170 5.32 1.68 16.83
CA VAL A 170 6.54 1.95 16.05
C VAL A 170 7.53 0.78 16.18
N ALA A 171 7.74 0.26 17.39
CA ALA A 171 8.62 -0.88 17.62
C ALA A 171 8.10 -2.17 16.95
N ALA A 172 6.79 -2.41 16.96
CA ALA A 172 6.18 -3.54 16.27
C ALA A 172 6.40 -3.47 14.75
N ILE A 173 6.21 -2.30 14.15
CA ILE A 173 6.46 -2.08 12.70
C ILE A 173 7.93 -2.33 12.35
N ALA A 174 8.86 -1.82 13.17
CA ALA A 174 10.29 -2.04 12.97
C ALA A 174 10.65 -3.54 13.05
N ARG A 175 10.07 -4.27 14.01
CA ARG A 175 10.24 -5.73 14.14
C ARG A 175 9.72 -6.47 12.90
N ILE A 176 8.54 -6.12 12.39
CA ILE A 176 7.99 -6.70 11.16
C ILE A 176 8.97 -6.54 9.99
N ARG A 177 9.55 -5.34 9.81
CA ARG A 177 10.57 -5.10 8.77
C ARG A 177 11.81 -5.97 8.98
N GLU A 178 12.31 -6.06 10.21
CA GLU A 178 13.52 -6.86 10.52
C GLU A 178 13.31 -8.35 10.26
N GLU A 179 12.19 -8.90 10.72
CA GLU A 179 11.81 -10.29 10.48
C GLU A 179 11.62 -10.57 8.98
N ALA A 180 10.98 -9.67 8.25
CA ALA A 180 10.77 -9.80 6.80
C ALA A 180 12.07 -9.74 6.00
N LEU A 181 13.05 -8.93 6.42
CA LEU A 181 14.36 -8.84 5.77
C LEU A 181 15.28 -10.03 6.09
N LEU A 182 15.04 -10.72 7.21
CA LEU A 182 15.77 -11.93 7.59
C LEU A 182 15.15 -13.21 7.00
N ALA A 183 13.88 -13.15 6.57
CA ALA A 183 13.20 -14.31 6.01
C ALA A 183 13.97 -14.82 4.77
N PRO A 184 14.36 -16.11 4.75
CA PRO A 184 14.96 -16.68 3.55
C PRO A 184 13.95 -16.51 2.42
N SER A 185 14.39 -15.94 1.30
CA SER A 185 13.56 -15.83 0.10
C SER A 185 13.11 -17.23 -0.27
N THR A 186 11.90 -17.61 0.11
CA THR A 186 11.37 -18.94 -0.17
C THR A 186 11.39 -19.11 -1.68
N ASP A 187 12.13 -20.11 -2.14
CA ASP A 187 12.47 -20.40 -3.53
C ASP A 187 11.27 -20.23 -4.47
N THR A 188 11.14 -19.02 -4.97
CA THR A 188 10.41 -18.70 -6.19
C THR A 188 11.42 -17.87 -6.95
N THR A 189 12.15 -18.50 -7.87
CA THR A 189 13.25 -17.91 -8.67
C THR A 189 13.04 -16.40 -8.89
N PRO A 190 14.06 -15.53 -8.72
CA PRO A 190 13.93 -14.08 -8.95
C PRO A 190 13.28 -13.74 -10.30
N ARG A 191 13.46 -14.61 -11.31
CA ARG A 191 12.82 -14.52 -12.64
C ARG A 191 11.31 -14.77 -12.64
N GLN A 192 10.78 -15.57 -11.72
CA GLN A 192 9.35 -15.87 -11.56
C GLN A 192 8.64 -14.79 -10.74
N GLN A 193 9.31 -14.23 -9.73
CA GLN A 193 8.85 -13.03 -9.03
C GLN A 193 8.94 -11.79 -9.92
N ALA A 194 10.03 -11.58 -10.68
CA ALA A 194 10.14 -10.53 -11.68
C ALA A 194 9.14 -10.69 -12.83
N ARG A 195 8.79 -11.92 -13.24
CA ARG A 195 7.69 -12.17 -14.20
C ARG A 195 6.30 -11.89 -13.61
N ARG A 196 6.14 -12.01 -12.29
CA ARG A 196 4.93 -11.60 -11.55
C ARG A 196 4.88 -10.09 -11.30
N ALA A 197 6.04 -9.45 -11.14
CA ALA A 197 6.21 -8.04 -10.78
C ALA A 197 6.40 -7.10 -11.99
N LEU A 198 6.80 -7.63 -13.15
CA LEU A 198 6.50 -7.00 -14.42
C LEU A 198 4.97 -6.93 -14.53
N PRO A 199 4.38 -5.77 -14.85
CA PRO A 199 2.96 -5.71 -15.19
C PRO A 199 2.75 -6.55 -16.44
N THR A 200 2.46 -7.83 -16.24
CA THR A 200 1.90 -8.66 -17.29
C THR A 200 0.52 -8.08 -17.49
N ILE A 201 0.36 -7.40 -18.62
CA ILE A 201 -0.93 -7.06 -19.19
C ILE A 201 -1.78 -8.34 -19.10
N ILE A 202 -2.81 -8.28 -18.23
CA ILE A 202 -3.89 -9.26 -18.04
C ILE A 202 -3.54 -10.47 -17.14
N SER A 203 -3.63 -10.25 -15.83
CA SER A 203 -4.63 -10.97 -15.04
C SER A 203 -5.13 -10.04 -13.93
N LYS A 204 -6.24 -9.35 -14.20
CA LYS A 204 -6.79 -8.28 -13.36
C LYS A 204 -7.29 -8.89 -12.04
N PRO A 205 -6.81 -8.44 -10.86
CA PRO A 205 -7.47 -8.73 -9.60
C PRO A 205 -8.98 -8.50 -9.72
N GLY A 206 -9.80 -9.42 -9.19
CA GLY A 206 -11.25 -9.39 -9.37
C GLY A 206 -11.95 -8.11 -8.91
N TRP A 207 -11.28 -7.28 -8.10
CA TRP A 207 -11.75 -5.97 -7.68
C TRP A 207 -11.39 -4.84 -8.66
N LEU A 208 -10.35 -4.96 -9.50
CA LEU A 208 -10.09 -4.01 -10.61
C LEU A 208 -11.16 -4.14 -11.70
N SER A 209 -11.65 -5.35 -11.96
CA SER A 209 -12.85 -5.54 -12.79
C SER A 209 -14.08 -4.92 -12.17
N ARG A 210 -14.25 -5.00 -10.84
CA ARG A 210 -15.38 -4.37 -10.12
C ARG A 210 -15.28 -2.86 -10.06
N LEU A 211 -14.07 -2.28 -9.97
CA LEU A 211 -13.86 -0.84 -10.13
C LEU A 211 -14.29 -0.39 -11.53
N ARG A 212 -13.88 -1.07 -12.60
CA ARG A 212 -14.35 -0.73 -13.95
C ARG A 212 -15.88 -0.80 -14.10
N THR A 213 -16.53 -1.81 -13.50
CA THR A 213 -18.00 -1.91 -13.50
C THR A 213 -18.66 -0.80 -12.67
N SER A 214 -18.06 -0.42 -11.53
CA SER A 214 -18.56 0.63 -10.62
C SER A 214 -18.37 2.04 -11.18
N ILE A 215 -17.32 2.26 -11.98
CA ILE A 215 -16.98 3.54 -12.62
C ILE A 215 -17.67 3.68 -14.01
N GLY A 216 -18.40 2.66 -14.48
CA GLY A 216 -19.12 2.69 -15.76
C GLY A 216 -18.22 2.60 -17.00
N LEU A 217 -16.98 2.12 -16.85
CA LEU A 217 -16.02 1.94 -17.94
C LEU A 217 -16.06 0.50 -18.44
N THR A 218 -16.80 0.28 -19.53
CA THR A 218 -16.80 -0.99 -20.28
C THR A 218 -15.51 -1.11 -21.09
#